data_AF-A0A7N2MLD3-F1
#
_entry.id   AF-A0A7N2MLD3-F1
#
_cell.length_a   1.000
_cell.length_b   1.000
_cell.length_c   1.000
_cell.angle_alpha   90.00
_cell.angle_beta   90.00
_cell.angle_gamma   90.00
#
_symmetry.space_group_name_H-M   'P 1'
#
loop_
_entity.id
_entity.type
_entity.pdbx_description
1 polymer ?
#
loop_
_entity_poly.entity_id
_entity_poly.type
_entity_poly.pdbx_seq_one_letter_code
_entity_poly.pdbx_strand_id
1 'polypeptide(L)'
;MDKTLEEASSKGKKRQRDQQPTDPQTNQLHHQILSLEDNLSFTDTLVALRMMRAQFPRIDKVSIQPFILRSQLYSSVKDRTQVDRELESLRREKVVRIFKLNTGQDDHAIMFLDDYLNQMENVVKRLEGKEGDQVFKWFRTHVIDSKLEPSIEHQELYTLLSLGGMVKDGHISLLINAGLLEMKVSDMLFLVYGHGRLE
;
A
#
# COMPACT_ATOMS: atom_id res chain seq x y z
N MET A 1 0.86 -70.48 -18.91
CA MET A 1 1.73 -71.35 -19.72
C MET A 1 1.86 -70.64 -21.06
N ASP A 2 2.98 -70.14 -21.54
CA ASP A 2 4.38 -70.15 -21.15
C ASP A 2 5.04 -69.03 -22.01
N LYS A 3 6.05 -68.32 -21.47
CA LYS A 3 7.34 -67.90 -22.06
C LYS A 3 7.39 -67.41 -23.54
N THR A 4 8.19 -66.43 -23.98
CA THR A 4 9.40 -65.75 -23.49
C THR A 4 9.89 -64.85 -24.64
N LEU A 5 10.61 -63.76 -24.29
CA LEU A 5 11.69 -63.00 -24.99
C LEU A 5 11.92 -63.23 -26.51
N GLU A 6 12.29 -62.25 -27.34
CA GLU A 6 13.50 -61.43 -27.22
C GLU A 6 13.59 -60.38 -28.36
N GLU A 7 14.16 -59.22 -28.04
CA GLU A 7 15.00 -58.28 -28.81
C GLU A 7 14.87 -58.11 -30.35
N ALA A 8 14.75 -56.84 -30.80
CA ALA A 8 15.90 -56.04 -31.27
C ALA A 8 15.52 -54.94 -32.28
N SER A 9 16.00 -53.72 -31.97
CA SER A 9 16.67 -52.79 -32.90
C SER A 9 15.87 -52.01 -33.97
N SER A 10 15.77 -50.72 -33.66
CA SER A 10 16.27 -49.61 -34.50
C SER A 10 15.41 -49.00 -35.62
N LYS A 11 15.44 -47.65 -35.57
CA LYS A 11 15.25 -46.65 -36.64
C LYS A 11 13.82 -46.18 -36.93
N GLY A 12 13.55 -44.96 -36.48
CA GLY A 12 13.32 -43.88 -37.45
C GLY A 12 12.02 -43.08 -37.32
N LYS A 13 12.22 -41.77 -37.09
CA LYS A 13 11.36 -40.64 -37.48
C LYS A 13 10.06 -40.37 -36.71
N LYS A 14 10.21 -39.49 -35.70
CA LYS A 14 9.23 -38.51 -35.21
C LYS A 14 8.47 -37.83 -36.37
N ARG A 15 7.15 -37.71 -36.25
CA ARG A 15 6.36 -36.63 -36.87
C ARG A 15 6.00 -35.61 -35.78
N GLN A 16 6.33 -34.37 -36.08
CA GLN A 16 6.37 -33.18 -35.24
C GLN A 16 4.96 -32.58 -35.17
N ARG A 17 4.49 -32.25 -33.96
CA ARG A 17 3.27 -31.46 -33.74
C ARG A 17 3.67 -29.99 -33.80
N ASP A 18 3.01 -29.23 -34.68
CA ASP A 18 3.23 -27.80 -34.87
C ASP A 18 3.23 -27.05 -33.53
N GLN A 19 4.37 -26.43 -33.21
CA GLN A 19 4.47 -25.42 -32.16
C GLN A 19 4.46 -24.07 -32.88
N GLN A 20 3.48 -23.24 -32.55
CA GLN A 20 3.49 -21.82 -32.92
C GLN A 20 4.77 -21.15 -32.37
N PRO A 21 5.36 -20.19 -33.10
CA PRO A 21 6.57 -19.53 -32.66
C PRO A 21 6.26 -18.62 -31.47
N THR A 22 6.77 -18.97 -30.29
CA THR A 22 6.80 -18.09 -29.13
C THR A 22 7.90 -17.04 -29.36
N ASP A 23 7.51 -15.76 -29.39
CA ASP A 23 8.44 -14.65 -29.57
C ASP A 23 9.57 -14.66 -28.51
N PRO A 24 10.86 -14.57 -28.92
CA PRO A 24 11.99 -14.59 -27.98
C PRO A 24 12.05 -13.35 -27.08
N GLN A 25 11.29 -12.29 -27.37
CA GLN A 25 11.22 -11.09 -26.55
C GLN A 25 10.41 -11.30 -25.25
N THR A 26 9.39 -12.15 -25.26
CA THR A 26 8.55 -12.41 -24.08
C THR A 26 9.30 -13.20 -23.02
N ASN A 27 10.18 -14.11 -23.44
CA ASN A 27 11.01 -14.88 -22.52
C ASN A 27 12.10 -14.04 -21.85
N GLN A 28 12.65 -13.03 -22.53
CA GLN A 28 13.64 -12.13 -21.92
C GLN A 28 13.00 -11.19 -20.89
N LEU A 29 11.78 -10.70 -21.15
CA LEU A 29 11.02 -9.92 -20.19
C LEU A 29 10.59 -10.78 -18.98
N HIS A 30 10.11 -12.01 -19.20
CA HIS A 30 9.82 -12.92 -18.09
C HIS A 30 11.06 -13.27 -17.27
N HIS A 31 12.22 -13.49 -17.90
CA HIS A 31 13.44 -13.80 -17.15
C HIS A 31 14.02 -12.58 -16.43
N GLN A 32 13.79 -11.35 -16.93
CA GLN A 32 14.11 -10.11 -16.22
C GLN A 32 13.14 -9.81 -15.07
N ILE A 33 11.85 -10.13 -15.23
CA ILE A 33 10.85 -10.03 -14.14
C ILE A 33 11.18 -11.05 -13.03
N LEU A 34 11.43 -12.31 -13.38
CA LEU A 34 11.84 -13.36 -12.44
C LEU A 34 13.18 -13.04 -11.75
N SER A 35 14.15 -12.47 -12.48
CA SER A 35 15.44 -12.05 -11.91
C SER A 35 15.35 -10.81 -11.01
N LEU A 36 14.31 -9.98 -11.13
CA LEU A 36 14.04 -8.89 -10.19
C LEU A 36 13.27 -9.39 -8.94
N GLU A 37 12.51 -10.48 -9.07
CA GLU A 37 11.78 -11.12 -7.97
C GLU A 37 12.73 -11.81 -6.97
N ASP A 38 13.89 -12.30 -7.41
CA ASP A 38 14.90 -12.95 -6.55
C ASP A 38 15.64 -12.00 -5.58
N ASN A 39 15.41 -10.69 -5.65
CA ASN A 39 15.95 -9.69 -4.71
C ASN A 39 14.91 -9.10 -3.75
N LEU A 40 13.65 -9.56 -3.82
CA LEU A 40 12.57 -9.14 -2.94
C LEU A 40 12.14 -10.36 -2.14
N SER A 41 12.62 -10.47 -0.91
CA SER A 41 12.06 -11.38 0.09
C SER A 41 10.58 -11.03 0.34
N PHE A 42 9.68 -11.47 -0.53
CA PHE A 42 8.25 -11.24 -0.40
C PHE A 42 7.75 -12.01 0.82
N THR A 43 7.42 -11.29 1.89
CA THR A 43 6.81 -11.89 3.06
C THR A 43 5.35 -12.25 2.78
N ASP A 44 4.84 -13.30 3.42
CA ASP A 44 3.44 -13.75 3.26
C ASP A 44 2.44 -12.60 3.55
N THR A 45 2.77 -11.70 4.48
CA THR A 45 1.94 -10.53 4.78
C THR A 45 1.89 -9.52 3.63
N LEU A 46 3.04 -9.23 3.00
CA LEU A 46 3.09 -8.28 1.88
C LEU A 46 2.34 -8.82 0.66
N VAL A 47 2.46 -10.12 0.39
CA VAL A 47 1.71 -10.80 -0.67
C VAL A 47 0.22 -10.73 -0.38
N ALA A 48 -0.21 -11.06 0.84
CA ALA A 48 -1.62 -10.95 1.24
C ALA A 48 -2.17 -9.53 1.07
N LEU A 49 -1.43 -8.51 1.52
CA LEU A 49 -1.82 -7.11 1.35
C LEU A 49 -1.96 -6.71 -0.13
N ARG A 50 -1.03 -7.15 -0.99
CA ARG A 50 -1.12 -6.89 -2.44
C ARG A 50 -2.31 -7.58 -3.08
N MET A 51 -2.58 -8.83 -2.71
CA MET A 51 -3.74 -9.58 -3.22
C MET A 51 -5.06 -8.92 -2.79
N MET A 52 -5.18 -8.53 -1.52
CA MET A 52 -6.37 -7.83 -1.01
C MET A 52 -6.55 -6.47 -1.69
N ARG A 53 -5.46 -5.71 -1.87
CA ARG A 53 -5.46 -4.44 -2.62
C ARG A 53 -5.96 -4.64 -4.06
N ALA A 54 -5.57 -5.71 -4.72
CA ALA A 54 -5.98 -6.00 -6.10
C ALA A 54 -7.48 -6.33 -6.22
N GLN A 55 -8.13 -6.78 -5.15
CA GLN A 55 -9.56 -7.07 -5.11
C GLN A 55 -10.42 -5.81 -4.96
N PHE A 56 -9.82 -4.64 -4.71
CA PHE A 56 -10.58 -3.41 -4.57
C PHE A 56 -11.27 -3.02 -5.87
N PRO A 57 -12.59 -2.73 -5.83
CA PRO A 57 -13.33 -2.29 -7.00
C PRO A 57 -12.74 -0.99 -7.54
N ARG A 58 -12.36 -0.98 -8.82
CA ARG A 58 -12.00 0.24 -9.53
C ARG A 58 -13.28 0.85 -10.07
N ILE A 59 -13.85 1.79 -9.32
CA ILE A 59 -15.08 2.49 -9.72
C ILE A 59 -14.68 3.80 -10.40
N ASP A 60 -14.94 3.93 -11.70
CA ASP A 60 -14.50 5.07 -12.53
C ASP A 60 -14.99 6.44 -12.03
N LYS A 61 -16.03 6.48 -11.19
CA LYS A 61 -16.63 7.71 -10.67
C LYS A 61 -16.20 8.07 -9.24
N VAL A 62 -15.59 7.14 -8.50
CA VAL A 62 -15.11 7.38 -7.13
C VAL A 62 -13.77 6.68 -6.98
N SER A 63 -12.68 7.45 -7.03
CA SER A 63 -11.33 6.95 -6.77
C SER A 63 -11.17 6.69 -5.26
N ILE A 64 -11.75 5.59 -4.79
CA ILE A 64 -11.57 5.09 -3.42
C ILE A 64 -10.24 4.36 -3.40
N GLN A 65 -9.29 4.89 -2.64
CA GLN A 65 -8.01 4.22 -2.50
C GLN A 65 -8.16 2.96 -1.65
N PRO A 66 -7.64 1.80 -2.08
CA PRO A 66 -7.72 0.55 -1.32
C PRO A 66 -7.11 0.67 0.07
N PHE A 67 -7.80 0.14 1.07
CA PHE A 67 -7.28 0.00 2.43
C PHE A 67 -7.71 -1.34 3.02
N ILE A 68 -6.81 -2.04 3.67
CA ILE A 68 -7.05 -3.37 4.23
C ILE A 68 -7.27 -3.22 5.73
N LEU A 69 -8.30 -3.85 6.30
CA LEU A 69 -8.44 -3.88 7.75
C LEU A 69 -7.46 -4.89 8.35
N ARG A 70 -6.87 -4.55 9.49
CA ARG A 70 -5.99 -5.46 10.23
C ARG A 70 -6.73 -6.74 10.61
N SER A 71 -8.01 -6.63 10.96
CA SER A 71 -8.91 -7.77 11.17
C SER A 71 -9.04 -8.70 9.95
N GLN A 72 -9.08 -8.15 8.72
CA GLN A 72 -9.11 -8.92 7.47
C GLN A 72 -7.77 -9.63 7.24
N LEU A 73 -6.66 -8.94 7.48
CA LEU A 73 -5.32 -9.51 7.33
C LEU A 73 -5.09 -10.70 8.28
N TYR A 74 -5.51 -10.56 9.55
CA TYR A 74 -5.46 -11.65 10.53
C TYR A 74 -6.37 -12.84 10.23
N SER A 75 -7.37 -12.64 9.37
CA SER A 75 -8.24 -13.72 8.91
C SER A 75 -7.66 -14.46 7.72
N SER A 76 -6.78 -13.81 6.95
CA SER A 76 -6.10 -14.40 5.79
C SER A 76 -4.78 -15.06 6.12
N VAL A 77 -4.07 -14.61 7.16
CA VAL A 77 -2.77 -15.14 7.57
C VAL A 77 -2.90 -15.83 8.93
N LYS A 78 -2.32 -17.03 9.04
CA LYS A 78 -2.50 -17.89 10.23
C LYS A 78 -1.74 -17.40 11.45
N ASP A 79 -0.53 -16.86 11.28
CA ASP A 79 0.31 -16.39 12.38
C ASP A 79 0.19 -14.87 12.57
N ARG A 80 -0.57 -14.47 13.58
CA ARG A 80 -0.77 -13.04 13.91
C ARG A 80 0.51 -12.37 14.42
N THR A 81 1.38 -13.10 15.10
CA THR A 81 2.64 -12.56 15.64
C THR A 81 3.60 -12.24 14.51
N GLN A 82 3.66 -13.12 13.50
CA GLN A 82 4.43 -12.86 12.29
C GLN A 82 3.90 -11.64 11.54
N VAL A 83 2.57 -11.55 11.34
CA VAL A 83 1.94 -10.38 10.71
C VAL A 83 2.29 -9.09 11.43
N ASP A 84 2.28 -9.08 12.77
CA ASP A 84 2.61 -7.89 13.54
C ASP A 84 4.07 -7.45 13.35
N ARG A 85 5.01 -8.40 13.39
CA ARG A 85 6.43 -8.13 13.14
C ARG A 85 6.66 -7.64 11.70
N GLU A 86 6.02 -8.27 10.73
CA GLU A 86 6.16 -7.91 9.31
C GLU A 86 5.50 -6.56 9.02
N LEU A 87 4.31 -6.26 9.56
CA LEU A 87 3.69 -4.95 9.46
C LEU A 87 4.55 -3.86 10.10
N GLU A 88 5.20 -4.16 11.22
CA GLU A 88 6.11 -3.22 11.86
C GLU A 88 7.33 -2.94 10.97
N SER A 89 7.92 -3.96 10.35
CA SER A 89 9.00 -3.79 9.36
C SER A 89 8.54 -2.98 8.15
N LEU A 90 7.40 -3.35 7.54
CA LEU A 90 6.84 -2.63 6.38
C LEU A 90 6.51 -1.16 6.70
N ARG A 91 6.10 -0.87 7.94
CA ARG A 91 5.88 0.49 8.41
C ARG A 91 7.19 1.27 8.57
N ARG A 92 8.24 0.64 9.11
CA ARG A 92 9.59 1.24 9.25
C ARG A 92 10.25 1.48 7.89
N GLU A 93 10.03 0.59 6.94
CA GLU A 93 10.47 0.71 5.55
C GLU A 93 9.61 1.68 4.73
N LYS A 94 8.59 2.30 5.33
CA LYS A 94 7.67 3.25 4.67
C LYS A 94 6.93 2.66 3.47
N VAL A 95 6.72 1.34 3.46
CA VAL A 95 5.95 0.65 2.41
C VAL A 95 4.46 0.77 2.68
N VAL A 96 4.06 0.65 3.95
CA VAL A 96 2.66 0.74 4.37
C VAL A 96 2.49 1.72 5.51
N ARG A 97 1.27 2.24 5.64
CA ARG A 97 0.85 3.09 6.74
C ARG A 97 -0.38 2.51 7.42
N ILE A 98 -0.38 2.62 8.73
CA ILE A 98 -1.44 2.10 9.58
C ILE A 98 -2.18 3.29 10.18
N PHE A 99 -3.50 3.29 10.05
CA PHE A 99 -4.40 4.29 10.57
C PHE A 99 -5.29 3.65 11.62
N LYS A 100 -5.58 4.37 12.70
CA LYS A 100 -6.56 3.91 13.70
C LYS A 100 -7.95 4.32 13.24
N LEU A 101 -8.87 3.37 13.14
CA LEU A 101 -10.26 3.65 12.79
C LEU A 101 -11.07 3.99 14.04
N ASN A 102 -12.06 4.87 13.90
CA ASN A 102 -12.94 5.32 14.97
C ASN A 102 -14.24 4.50 15.08
N THR A 103 -14.30 3.31 14.47
CA THR A 103 -15.52 2.47 14.37
C THR A 103 -15.93 1.76 15.66
N GLY A 104 -15.44 2.19 16.83
CA GLY A 104 -15.76 1.62 18.16
C GLY A 104 -15.12 0.26 18.48
N GLN A 105 -14.81 -0.54 17.45
CA GLN A 105 -13.85 -1.64 17.52
C GLN A 105 -12.47 -1.02 17.25
N ASP A 106 -11.44 -1.26 18.09
CA ASP A 106 -10.04 -0.81 17.91
C ASP A 106 -9.38 -1.42 16.64
N ASP A 107 -10.04 -1.31 15.50
CA ASP A 107 -9.55 -1.81 14.22
C ASP A 107 -8.64 -0.78 13.57
N HIS A 108 -7.72 -1.30 12.77
CA HIS A 108 -6.70 -0.51 12.11
C HIS A 108 -6.82 -0.69 10.61
N ALA A 109 -6.79 0.41 9.87
CA ALA A 109 -6.67 0.38 8.42
C ALA A 109 -5.20 0.38 8.02
N ILE A 110 -4.83 -0.51 7.11
CA ILE A 110 -3.51 -0.65 6.54
C ILE A 110 -3.60 -0.22 5.07
N MET A 111 -2.75 0.71 4.67
CA MET A 111 -2.69 1.23 3.30
C MET A 111 -1.26 1.20 2.80
N PHE A 112 -1.07 1.04 1.49
CA PHE A 112 0.24 1.32 0.91
C PHE A 112 0.54 2.82 1.01
N LEU A 113 1.80 3.17 1.25
CA LEU A 113 2.17 4.57 1.34
C LEU A 113 1.92 5.29 0.00
N ASP A 114 2.26 4.65 -1.12
CA ASP A 114 2.02 5.19 -2.47
C ASP A 114 0.55 5.51 -2.72
N ASP A 115 -0.32 4.62 -2.24
CA ASP A 115 -1.77 4.78 -2.31
C ASP A 115 -2.24 6.01 -1.54
N TYR A 116 -1.75 6.15 -0.30
CA TYR A 116 -2.05 7.32 0.53
C TYR A 116 -1.51 8.63 -0.08
N LEU A 117 -0.30 8.61 -0.64
CA LEU A 117 0.30 9.77 -1.29
C LEU A 117 -0.50 10.19 -2.54
N ASN A 118 -0.94 9.24 -3.35
CA ASN A 118 -1.80 9.51 -4.51
C ASN A 118 -3.15 10.12 -4.07
N GLN A 119 -3.74 9.62 -2.98
CA GLN A 119 -4.96 10.19 -2.42
C GLN A 119 -4.74 11.64 -1.98
N MET A 120 -3.64 11.91 -1.27
CA MET A 120 -3.29 13.26 -0.85
C MET A 120 -3.13 14.20 -2.05
N GLU A 121 -2.41 13.79 -3.10
CA GLU A 121 -2.24 14.60 -4.31
C GLU A 121 -3.58 14.96 -4.97
N ASN A 122 -4.55 14.03 -4.96
CA ASN A 122 -5.90 14.31 -5.44
C ASN A 122 -6.65 15.31 -4.55
N VAL A 123 -6.46 15.24 -3.23
CA VAL A 123 -7.03 16.22 -2.29
C VAL A 123 -6.42 17.60 -2.53
N VAL A 124 -5.09 17.70 -2.69
CA VAL A 124 -4.39 18.96 -2.98
C VAL A 124 -4.89 19.57 -4.28
N LYS A 125 -5.05 18.77 -5.34
CA LYS A 125 -5.57 19.24 -6.63
C LYS A 125 -6.97 19.85 -6.53
N ARG A 126 -7.82 19.34 -5.62
CA ARG A 126 -9.16 19.91 -5.38
C ARG A 126 -9.11 21.20 -4.56
N LEU A 127 -8.12 21.32 -3.69
CA LEU A 127 -7.89 22.49 -2.86
C LEU A 127 -7.05 23.52 -3.63
N GLU A 128 -7.66 24.17 -4.63
CA GLU A 128 -6.96 25.16 -5.47
C GLU A 128 -6.39 26.31 -4.61
N GLY A 129 -5.06 26.35 -4.41
CA GLY A 129 -4.40 27.42 -3.65
C GLY A 129 -2.90 27.19 -3.41
N LYS A 130 -2.09 28.24 -3.63
CA LYS A 130 -0.61 28.20 -3.46
C LYS A 130 -0.15 27.94 -2.02
N GLU A 131 -0.96 28.32 -1.04
CA GLU A 131 -0.67 28.06 0.38
C GLU A 131 -0.96 26.61 0.76
N GLY A 132 -2.06 26.04 0.23
CA GLY A 132 -2.40 24.62 0.43
C GLY A 132 -1.27 23.73 -0.06
N ASP A 133 -0.83 23.92 -1.31
CA ASP A 133 0.24 23.10 -1.92
C ASP A 133 1.54 23.08 -1.09
N GLN A 134 1.93 24.23 -0.54
CA GLN A 134 3.09 24.31 0.37
C GLN A 134 2.86 23.54 1.68
N VAL A 135 1.71 23.72 2.32
CA VAL A 135 1.36 23.01 3.56
C VAL A 135 1.33 21.50 3.34
N PHE A 136 0.78 21.03 2.22
CA PHE A 136 0.77 19.60 1.89
C PHE A 136 2.17 19.06 1.60
N LYS A 137 3.04 19.85 0.94
CA LYS A 137 4.44 19.47 0.74
C LYS A 137 5.18 19.33 2.06
N TRP A 138 4.96 20.26 2.99
CA TRP A 138 5.54 20.16 4.34
C TRP A 138 5.00 18.97 5.11
N PHE A 139 3.68 18.73 5.03
CA PHE A 139 3.04 17.57 5.65
C PHE A 139 3.60 16.26 5.09
N ARG A 140 3.74 16.12 3.77
CA ARG A 140 4.40 14.97 3.11
C ARG A 140 5.82 14.76 3.62
N THR A 141 6.65 15.81 3.55
CA THR A 141 8.10 15.69 3.77
C THR A 141 8.48 15.62 5.24
N HIS A 142 7.71 16.24 6.14
CA HIS A 142 8.08 16.33 7.55
C HIS A 142 7.18 15.48 8.43
N VAL A 143 5.89 15.37 8.13
CA VAL A 143 4.94 14.61 8.96
C VAL A 143 4.89 13.16 8.51
N ILE A 144 4.70 12.89 7.22
CA ILE A 144 4.59 11.51 6.73
C ILE A 144 5.91 10.76 6.83
N ASP A 145 7.02 11.44 6.54
CA ASP A 145 8.35 10.84 6.59
C ASP A 145 8.91 10.67 8.01
N SER A 146 8.53 11.52 8.96
CA SER A 146 9.05 11.46 10.34
C SER A 146 8.12 10.72 11.29
N LYS A 147 6.80 10.83 11.10
CA LYS A 147 5.79 10.22 12.00
C LYS A 147 5.18 8.98 11.36
N LEU A 148 5.63 7.84 11.85
CA LEU A 148 5.12 6.52 11.45
C LEU A 148 3.88 6.08 12.24
N GLU A 149 3.50 6.83 13.27
CA GLU A 149 2.35 6.51 14.13
C GLU A 149 1.05 7.11 13.56
N PRO A 150 -0.11 6.46 13.82
CA PRO A 150 -1.42 6.93 13.34
C PRO A 150 -1.89 8.23 14.03
N SER A 151 -1.28 8.60 15.15
CA SER A 151 -1.61 9.77 15.94
C SER A 151 -0.44 10.73 16.03
N ILE A 152 -0.75 12.01 16.11
CA ILE A 152 0.22 13.09 16.28
C ILE A 152 -0.37 14.15 17.22
N GLU A 153 0.45 14.65 18.14
CA GLU A 153 0.03 15.75 19.01
C GLU A 153 0.02 17.08 18.24
N HIS A 154 -0.82 18.02 18.66
CA HIS A 154 -0.94 19.32 18.01
C HIS A 154 0.39 20.08 18.01
N GLN A 155 1.11 20.08 19.15
CA GLN A 155 2.44 20.69 19.25
C GLN A 155 3.49 19.99 18.38
N GLU A 156 3.44 18.65 18.32
CA GLU A 156 4.34 17.86 17.48
C GLU A 156 4.08 18.16 15.99
N LEU A 157 2.82 18.18 15.57
CA LEU A 157 2.41 18.55 14.21
C LEU A 157 2.88 19.96 13.85
N TYR A 158 2.65 20.93 14.74
CA TYR A 158 3.08 22.31 14.54
C TYR A 158 4.60 22.39 14.37
N THR A 159 5.35 21.66 15.20
CA THR A 159 6.82 21.60 15.14
C THR A 159 7.31 21.01 13.82
N LEU A 160 6.73 19.88 13.38
CA LEU A 160 7.10 19.24 12.11
C LEU A 160 6.77 20.11 10.90
N LEU A 161 5.60 20.75 10.88
CA LEU A 161 5.24 21.68 9.80
C LEU A 161 6.15 22.92 9.82
N SER A 162 6.61 23.36 11.00
CA SER A 162 7.49 24.53 11.15
C SER A 162 8.89 24.32 10.58
N LEU A 163 9.31 23.06 10.39
CA LEU A 163 10.54 22.75 9.64
C LEU A 163 10.46 23.21 8.18
N GLY A 164 9.25 23.26 7.62
CA GLY A 164 9.02 23.70 6.24
C GLY A 164 8.85 25.21 6.07
N GLY A 165 8.47 25.94 7.12
CA GLY A 165 8.21 27.37 7.06
C GLY A 165 7.36 27.90 8.22
N MET A 166 6.82 29.11 8.06
CA MET A 166 5.95 29.71 9.10
C MET A 166 4.56 29.07 9.10
N VAL A 167 4.28 28.26 10.11
CA VAL A 167 2.97 27.63 10.32
C VAL A 167 2.03 28.59 11.01
N LYS A 168 0.76 28.57 10.61
CA LYS A 168 -0.35 29.28 11.24
C LYS A 168 -1.44 28.26 11.57
N ASP A 169 -2.31 28.57 12.52
CA ASP A 169 -3.45 27.69 12.86
C ASP A 169 -4.39 27.43 11.65
N GLY A 170 -4.44 28.38 10.71
CA GLY A 170 -5.14 28.20 9.43
C GLY A 170 -4.62 27.03 8.59
N HIS A 171 -3.32 26.72 8.67
CA HIS A 171 -2.72 25.58 7.95
C HIS A 171 -3.14 24.23 8.56
N ILE A 172 -3.23 24.16 9.89
CA ILE A 172 -3.70 22.95 10.58
C ILE A 172 -5.18 22.74 10.28
N SER A 173 -5.98 23.82 10.34
CA SER A 173 -7.38 23.81 9.95
C SER A 173 -7.58 23.36 8.50
N LEU A 174 -6.68 23.76 7.60
CA LEU A 174 -6.68 23.33 6.20
C LEU A 174 -6.48 21.81 6.06
N LEU A 175 -5.55 21.22 6.82
CA LEU A 175 -5.32 19.77 6.81
C LEU A 175 -6.51 18.97 7.38
N ILE A 176 -7.17 19.52 8.40
CA ILE A 176 -8.40 18.94 8.98
C ILE A 176 -9.55 19.02 7.97
N ASN A 177 -9.78 20.19 7.37
CA ASN A 177 -10.83 20.40 6.37
C ASN A 177 -10.59 19.59 5.09
N ALA A 178 -9.33 19.35 4.74
CA ALA A 178 -8.95 18.47 3.64
C ALA A 178 -9.22 16.98 3.93
N GLY A 179 -9.58 16.63 5.17
CA GLY A 179 -9.85 15.26 5.60
C GLY A 179 -8.59 14.41 5.79
N LEU A 180 -7.42 15.03 5.96
CA LEU A 180 -6.16 14.32 6.24
C LEU A 180 -5.96 14.10 7.74
N LEU A 181 -6.59 14.93 8.57
CA LEU A 181 -6.51 14.89 10.03
C LEU A 181 -7.90 14.97 10.66
N GLU A 182 -8.08 14.29 11.79
CA GLU A 182 -9.28 14.40 12.63
C GLU A 182 -8.85 14.67 14.08
N MET A 183 -9.56 15.59 14.74
CA MET A 183 -9.32 15.94 16.14
C MET A 183 -10.17 15.06 17.06
N LYS A 184 -9.54 14.41 18.05
CA LYS A 184 -10.24 13.45 18.93
C LYS A 184 -10.41 13.92 20.37
N VAL A 185 -9.36 14.50 20.96
CA VAL A 185 -9.32 15.02 22.35
C VAL A 185 -8.41 16.24 22.34
N SER A 186 -8.64 17.23 23.21
CA SER A 186 -7.90 18.50 23.33
C SER A 186 -6.39 18.35 23.06
N ASP A 187 -5.98 18.57 21.81
CA ASP A 187 -4.60 18.52 21.26
C ASP A 187 -4.09 17.19 20.66
N MET A 188 -4.90 16.14 20.53
CA MET A 188 -4.51 14.90 19.82
C MET A 188 -5.21 14.81 18.45
N LEU A 189 -4.41 14.77 17.39
CA LEU A 189 -4.85 14.62 16.00
C LEU A 189 -4.53 13.20 15.50
N PHE A 190 -5.45 12.61 14.75
CA PHE A 190 -5.23 11.33 14.08
C PHE A 190 -5.11 11.56 12.58
N LEU A 191 -4.22 10.81 11.95
CA LEU A 191 -4.18 10.70 10.50
C LEU A 191 -5.40 9.92 10.06
N VAL A 192 -6.20 10.51 9.19
CA VAL A 192 -7.45 9.92 8.75
C VAL A 192 -7.39 9.58 7.28
N TYR A 193 -8.08 8.49 6.96
CA TYR A 193 -8.40 8.15 5.60
C TYR A 193 -9.42 9.16 5.08
N GLY A 194 -8.99 10.01 4.14
CA GLY A 194 -9.80 11.07 3.56
C GLY A 194 -10.99 10.54 2.77
N HIS A 195 -12.07 10.19 3.46
CA HIS A 195 -13.40 10.35 2.90
C HIS A 195 -13.74 11.82 3.07
N GLY A 196 -13.84 12.55 1.95
CA GLY A 196 -14.40 13.89 2.00
C GLY A 196 -15.71 13.82 2.77
N ARG A 197 -15.90 14.74 3.73
CA ARG A 197 -17.21 14.91 4.35
C ARG A 197 -18.23 15.07 3.22
N LEU A 198 -19.05 14.04 3.02
CA LEU A 198 -20.31 14.13 2.31
C LEU A 198 -21.30 14.72 3.30
N GLU A 199 -21.21 16.03 3.53
CA GLU A 199 -22.33 16.86 3.99
C GLU A 199 -22.21 18.24 3.34
#